data_AF-A0A562JL71-F1
#
_entry.id   AF-A0A562JL71-F1
#
_cell.length_a   1.000
_cell.length_b   1.000
_cell.length_c   1.000
_cell.angle_alpha   90.00
_cell.angle_beta   90.00
_cell.angle_gamma   90.00
#
_symmetry.space_group_name_H-M   'P 1'
#
loop_
_entity.id
_entity.type
_entity.pdbx_description
1 polymer ?
#
loop_
_entity_poly.entity_id
_entity_poly.type
_entity_poly.pdbx_seq_one_letter_code
_entity_poly.pdbx_strand_id
1 'polypeptide(L)'
;MFANKVKSSVKISVVVTFLIMIVVNALANILPINGQTTGEVSNSYPNLFAPAGVTFSIWGLIYLLLAAFTLYLLGFFQDYSDTIKANLLNKVGIVFSISSVANAAWIFSWHYNKIPLSMVLMLVILDCLIFINYLIKNERLTAKEKLFINVPFSVYFGWITVATIANATTLLVSIGWDGFGISEPTWAVIIIITGMLIGTLTMIINKDIAYGLVMLWAYAGIYIKHTSKSGFDGQYPAVIYTVIACMIIFILSEVYLLYYKRK
;
A
#
# COMPACT_ATOMS: atom_id res chain seq x y z
N MET A 1 -31.79 24.90 0.07
CA MET A 1 -31.16 23.66 0.58
C MET A 1 -29.66 23.77 0.30
N PHE A 2 -28.86 24.23 1.26
CA PHE A 2 -27.42 24.40 1.03
C PHE A 2 -26.80 23.03 0.84
N ALA A 3 -26.32 22.74 -0.38
CA ALA A 3 -25.49 21.58 -0.63
C ALA A 3 -24.32 21.64 0.37
N ASN A 4 -24.27 20.69 1.30
CA ASN A 4 -23.16 20.58 2.25
C ASN A 4 -21.87 20.53 1.41
N LYS A 5 -21.00 21.53 1.56
CA LYS A 5 -19.68 21.56 0.91
C LYS A 5 -18.65 20.89 1.82
N VAL A 6 -17.55 20.40 1.24
CA VAL A 6 -16.40 19.93 2.01
C VAL A 6 -15.86 21.09 2.86
N LYS A 7 -15.58 20.84 4.14
CA LYS A 7 -15.12 21.87 5.08
C LYS A 7 -13.74 22.38 4.66
N SER A 8 -13.54 23.70 4.66
CA SER A 8 -12.23 24.31 4.32
C SER A 8 -11.10 23.80 5.22
N SER A 9 -11.38 23.57 6.51
CA SER A 9 -10.40 23.00 7.44
C SER A 9 -9.92 21.60 7.03
N VAL A 10 -10.81 20.75 6.50
CA VAL A 10 -10.44 19.41 6.00
C VAL A 10 -9.60 19.55 4.74
N LYS A 11 -9.98 20.42 3.80
CA LYS A 11 -9.20 20.68 2.57
C LYS A 11 -7.76 21.10 2.91
N ILE A 12 -7.61 22.07 3.81
CA ILE A 12 -6.30 22.56 4.25
C ILE A 12 -5.51 21.45 4.92
N SER A 13 -6.14 20.70 5.84
CA SER A 13 -5.49 19.58 6.53
C SER A 13 -4.96 18.53 5.54
N VAL A 14 -5.76 18.13 4.56
CA VAL A 14 -5.36 17.16 3.54
C VAL A 14 -4.18 17.68 2.74
N VAL A 15 -4.24 18.91 2.21
CA VAL A 15 -3.15 19.48 1.41
C VAL A 15 -1.86 19.54 2.22
N VAL A 16 -1.90 20.08 3.44
CA VAL A 16 -0.71 20.23 4.28
C VAL A 16 -0.09 18.88 4.63
N THR A 17 -0.90 17.94 5.13
CA THR A 17 -0.39 16.63 5.55
C THR A 17 0.08 15.78 4.36
N PHE A 18 -0.58 15.87 3.22
CA PHE A 18 -0.15 15.22 1.98
C PHE A 18 1.18 15.77 1.46
N LEU A 19 1.35 17.09 1.46
CA LEU A 19 2.62 17.72 1.08
C LEU A 19 3.76 17.31 2.03
N ILE A 20 3.51 17.29 3.34
CA ILE A 20 4.48 16.79 4.33
C ILE A 20 4.86 15.34 4.00
N MET A 21 3.88 14.47 3.76
CA MET A 21 4.13 13.07 3.41
C MET A 21 5.01 12.94 2.16
N ILE A 22 4.69 13.63 1.06
CA ILE A 22 5.50 13.60 -0.17
C ILE A 22 6.91 14.11 0.09
N VAL A 23 7.05 15.27 0.74
CA VAL A 23 8.36 15.88 1.00
C VAL A 23 9.23 14.94 1.83
N VAL A 24 8.70 14.38 2.91
CA VAL A 24 9.46 13.46 3.79
C VAL A 24 9.89 12.19 3.03
N ASN A 25 9.01 11.59 2.21
CA ASN A 25 9.37 10.43 1.41
C ASN A 25 10.37 10.74 0.29
N ALA A 26 10.27 11.92 -0.32
CA ALA A 26 11.25 12.38 -1.31
C ALA A 26 12.62 12.59 -0.67
N LEU A 27 12.67 13.28 0.47
CA LEU A 27 13.91 13.51 1.23
C LEU A 27 14.55 12.20 1.70
N ALA A 28 13.76 11.20 2.07
CA ALA A 28 14.22 9.86 2.44
C ALA A 28 15.05 9.17 1.34
N ASN A 29 14.84 9.53 0.07
CA ASN A 29 15.54 8.93 -1.07
C ASN A 29 16.56 9.89 -1.72
N ILE A 30 16.35 11.22 -1.65
CA ILE A 30 17.23 12.22 -2.26
C ILE A 30 18.40 12.62 -1.33
N LEU A 31 18.14 12.84 -0.04
CA LEU A 31 19.14 13.29 0.95
C LEU A 31 19.42 12.21 2.03
N PRO A 32 19.31 10.92 1.68
CA PRO A 32 19.14 9.75 2.56
C PRO A 32 19.06 10.06 4.07
N ILE A 33 17.83 10.11 4.61
CA ILE A 33 17.60 10.38 6.04
C ILE A 33 18.37 9.35 6.88
N ASN A 34 19.14 9.83 7.86
CA ASN A 34 20.05 8.99 8.66
C ASN A 34 21.11 8.23 7.83
N GLY A 35 21.51 8.78 6.68
CA GLY A 35 22.54 8.21 5.81
C GLY A 35 22.12 6.95 5.06
N GLN A 36 20.82 6.62 5.03
CA GLN A 36 20.28 5.44 4.38
C GLN A 36 19.00 5.80 3.62
N THR A 37 18.76 5.13 2.51
CA THR A 37 17.50 5.14 1.77
C THR A 37 16.51 4.14 2.37
N THR A 38 15.22 4.27 2.04
CA THR A 38 14.19 3.35 2.53
C THR A 38 14.46 1.90 2.11
N GLY A 39 14.97 1.71 0.89
CA GLY A 39 15.36 0.41 0.36
C GLY A 39 16.60 -0.17 1.04
N GLU A 40 17.58 0.65 1.40
CA GLU A 40 18.79 0.20 2.11
C GLU A 40 18.46 -0.30 3.52
N VAL A 41 17.59 0.39 4.26
CA VAL A 41 17.09 -0.10 5.55
C VAL A 41 16.36 -1.44 5.35
N SER A 42 15.55 -1.60 4.30
CA SER A 42 14.92 -2.90 4.03
C SER A 42 15.93 -4.01 3.72
N ASN A 43 17.06 -3.69 3.11
CA ASN A 43 18.10 -4.65 2.77
C ASN A 43 19.03 -4.98 3.95
N SER A 44 19.09 -4.12 4.97
CA SER A 44 19.88 -4.37 6.19
C SER A 44 19.25 -5.39 7.14
N TYR A 45 18.00 -5.78 6.89
CA TYR A 45 17.30 -6.88 7.57
C TYR A 45 17.01 -8.02 6.58
N PRO A 46 17.98 -8.92 6.33
CA PRO A 46 17.85 -9.97 5.33
C PRO A 46 16.65 -10.86 5.60
N ASN A 47 15.83 -11.05 4.57
CA ASN A 47 14.74 -12.02 4.54
C ASN A 47 14.37 -12.29 3.08
N LEU A 48 13.75 -13.45 2.85
CA LEU A 48 13.38 -13.90 1.50
C LEU A 48 12.02 -13.37 1.00
N PHE A 49 11.31 -12.55 1.81
CA PHE A 49 10.03 -11.94 1.40
C PHE A 49 10.22 -10.57 0.74
N ALA A 50 11.16 -9.75 1.22
CA ALA A 50 11.34 -8.38 0.76
C ALA A 50 11.57 -8.32 -0.76
N PRO A 51 10.81 -7.50 -1.52
CA PRO A 51 10.90 -7.49 -2.98
C PRO A 51 12.15 -6.76 -3.49
N ALA A 52 12.40 -6.83 -4.80
CA ALA A 52 13.47 -6.09 -5.46
C ALA A 52 13.27 -4.57 -5.33
N GLY A 53 14.37 -3.80 -5.32
CA GLY A 53 14.32 -2.34 -5.13
C GLY A 53 13.42 -1.59 -6.12
N VAL A 54 13.34 -2.05 -7.38
CA VAL A 54 12.47 -1.49 -8.42
C VAL A 54 10.98 -1.48 -8.01
N THR A 55 10.57 -2.40 -7.15
CA THR A 55 9.17 -2.55 -6.71
C THR A 55 8.68 -1.32 -5.93
N PHE A 56 9.59 -0.63 -5.24
CA PHE A 56 9.29 0.60 -4.50
C PHE A 56 8.94 1.79 -5.40
N SER A 57 9.14 1.69 -6.72
CA SER A 57 8.69 2.73 -7.68
C SER A 57 7.18 2.95 -7.68
N ILE A 58 6.39 2.00 -7.16
CA ILE A 58 4.94 2.15 -6.96
C ILE A 58 4.57 3.38 -6.12
N TRP A 59 5.45 3.85 -5.24
CA TRP A 59 5.23 5.08 -4.48
C TRP A 59 4.98 6.30 -5.39
N GLY A 60 5.66 6.38 -6.54
CA GLY A 60 5.41 7.43 -7.53
C GLY A 60 3.98 7.40 -8.05
N LEU A 61 3.45 6.21 -8.37
CA LEU A 61 2.07 6.03 -8.79
C LEU A 61 1.08 6.36 -7.65
N ILE A 62 1.37 5.92 -6.43
CA ILE A 62 0.55 6.22 -5.24
C ILE A 62 0.44 7.73 -5.03
N TYR A 63 1.57 8.46 -5.04
CA TYR A 63 1.55 9.91 -4.86
C TYR A 63 0.81 10.63 -5.97
N LEU A 64 0.96 10.19 -7.22
CA LEU A 64 0.21 10.76 -8.34
C LEU A 64 -1.30 10.60 -8.16
N LEU A 65 -1.75 9.40 -7.78
CA LEU A 65 -3.17 9.13 -7.55
C LEU A 65 -3.72 9.88 -6.33
N LEU A 66 -2.96 9.96 -5.24
CA LEU A 66 -3.35 10.72 -4.05
C LEU A 66 -3.37 12.23 -4.30
N ALA A 67 -2.51 12.74 -5.19
CA ALA A 67 -2.57 14.12 -5.66
C ALA A 67 -3.85 14.35 -6.47
N ALA A 68 -4.24 13.41 -7.34
CA ALA A 68 -5.49 13.48 -8.08
C ALA A 68 -6.71 13.52 -7.14
N PHE A 69 -6.74 12.69 -6.09
CA PHE A 69 -7.75 12.78 -5.02
C PHE A 69 -7.75 14.14 -4.33
N THR A 70 -6.57 14.65 -3.96
CA THR A 70 -6.43 15.94 -3.28
C THR A 70 -6.99 17.08 -4.14
N LEU A 71 -6.69 17.11 -5.44
CA LEU A 71 -7.23 18.08 -6.38
C LEU A 71 -8.75 17.94 -6.55
N TYR A 72 -9.26 16.70 -6.60
CA TYR A 72 -10.69 16.44 -6.61
C TYR A 72 -11.37 16.98 -5.35
N LEU A 73 -10.79 16.77 -4.16
CA LEU A 73 -11.30 17.27 -2.88
C LEU A 73 -11.33 18.82 -2.85
N LEU A 74 -10.34 19.47 -3.47
CA LEU A 74 -10.30 20.93 -3.59
C LEU A 74 -11.41 21.48 -4.50
N GLY A 75 -11.93 20.65 -5.41
CA GLY A 75 -13.03 20.99 -6.31
C GLY A 75 -12.62 21.21 -7.77
N PHE A 76 -11.36 20.96 -8.13
CA PHE A 76 -10.87 21.17 -9.50
C PHE A 76 -11.50 20.24 -10.54
N PHE A 77 -11.98 19.08 -10.10
CA PHE A 77 -12.59 18.06 -10.97
C PHE A 77 -14.06 17.78 -10.62
N GLN A 78 -14.65 18.61 -9.75
CA GLN A 78 -16.04 18.48 -9.35
C GLN A 78 -16.95 19.22 -10.33
N ASP A 79 -18.07 18.60 -10.71
CA ASP A 79 -19.11 19.20 -11.53
C ASP A 79 -20.51 18.79 -11.05
N TYR A 80 -21.55 19.26 -11.74
CA TYR A 80 -22.94 18.99 -11.37
C TYR A 80 -23.36 17.51 -11.50
N SER A 81 -22.57 16.67 -12.16
CA SER A 81 -22.85 15.24 -12.32
C SER A 81 -22.37 14.38 -11.14
N ASP A 82 -21.59 14.97 -10.23
CA ASP A 82 -21.09 14.27 -9.06
C ASP A 82 -22.21 14.03 -8.04
N THR A 83 -22.26 12.79 -7.55
CA THR A 83 -23.26 12.31 -6.60
C THR A 83 -22.70 12.15 -5.19
N ILE A 84 -21.38 12.29 -5.05
CA ILE A 84 -20.68 12.04 -3.80
C ILE A 84 -21.08 13.03 -2.71
N LYS A 85 -21.38 12.49 -1.53
CA LYS A 85 -21.76 13.28 -0.36
C LYS A 85 -20.52 13.98 0.19
N ALA A 86 -20.57 15.29 0.38
CA ALA A 86 -19.47 16.02 1.01
C ALA A 86 -19.14 15.53 2.43
N ASN A 87 -20.11 14.95 3.15
CA ASN A 87 -19.84 14.33 4.44
C ASN A 87 -18.89 13.12 4.33
N LEU A 88 -19.02 12.32 3.27
CA LEU A 88 -18.09 11.24 2.99
C LEU A 88 -16.69 11.80 2.70
N LEU A 89 -16.60 12.78 1.80
CA LEU A 89 -15.32 13.44 1.47
C LEU A 89 -14.64 14.06 2.69
N ASN A 90 -15.42 14.65 3.62
CA ASN A 90 -14.89 15.15 4.88
C ASN A 90 -14.28 14.02 5.73
N LYS A 91 -14.99 12.89 5.88
CA LYS A 91 -14.50 11.75 6.66
C LYS A 91 -13.24 11.14 6.03
N VAL A 92 -13.27 10.89 4.73
CA VAL A 92 -12.13 10.36 3.97
C VAL A 92 -10.94 11.31 4.08
N GLY A 93 -11.16 12.62 3.92
CA GLY A 93 -10.11 13.63 4.06
C GLY A 93 -9.45 13.63 5.44
N ILE A 94 -10.25 13.57 6.53
CA ILE A 94 -9.70 13.50 7.90
C ILE A 94 -8.84 12.25 8.11
N VAL A 95 -9.35 11.08 7.71
CA VAL A 95 -8.65 9.80 7.88
C VAL A 95 -7.39 9.77 7.00
N PHE A 96 -7.46 10.33 5.79
CA PHE A 96 -6.31 10.46 4.91
C PHE A 96 -5.23 11.37 5.51
N SER A 97 -5.60 12.49 6.13
CA SER A 97 -4.65 13.35 6.85
C SER A 97 -3.93 12.60 7.95
N ILE A 98 -4.65 11.80 8.75
CA ILE A 98 -4.06 10.96 9.81
C ILE A 98 -3.07 9.96 9.19
N SER A 99 -3.47 9.27 8.13
CA SER A 99 -2.60 8.31 7.44
C SER A 99 -1.34 8.97 6.85
N SER A 100 -1.45 10.22 6.39
CA SER A 100 -0.32 10.97 5.82
C SER A 100 0.69 11.38 6.88
N VAL A 101 0.22 11.81 8.06
CA VAL A 101 1.08 12.09 9.21
C VAL A 101 1.74 10.81 9.73
N ALA A 102 0.97 9.71 9.85
CA ALA A 102 1.49 8.41 10.25
C ALA A 102 2.55 7.90 9.27
N ASN A 103 2.37 8.11 7.96
CA ASN A 103 3.34 7.76 6.92
C ASN A 103 4.64 8.57 7.06
N ALA A 104 4.54 9.89 7.24
CA ALA A 104 5.73 10.72 7.47
C ALA A 104 6.49 10.28 8.74
N ALA A 105 5.77 10.00 9.84
CA ALA A 105 6.37 9.46 11.07
C ALA A 105 6.97 8.06 10.87
N TRP A 106 6.34 7.23 10.04
CA TRP A 106 6.84 5.91 9.68
C TRP A 106 8.20 6.01 9.02
N ILE A 107 8.39 6.93 8.06
CA ILE A 107 9.69 7.15 7.40
C ILE A 107 10.78 7.48 8.43
N PHE A 108 10.52 8.38 9.38
CA PHE A 108 11.52 8.68 10.40
C PHE A 108 11.82 7.45 11.28
N SER A 109 10.81 6.74 11.77
CA SER A 109 11.04 5.55 12.60
C SER A 109 11.77 4.43 11.84
N TRP A 110 11.48 4.25 10.55
CA TRP A 110 12.16 3.32 9.65
C TRP A 110 13.64 3.69 9.49
N HIS A 111 13.92 4.94 9.11
CA HIS A 111 15.30 5.40 8.86
C HIS A 111 16.17 5.48 10.10
N TYR A 112 15.59 5.70 11.29
CA TYR A 112 16.30 5.61 12.58
C TYR A 112 16.32 4.19 13.17
N ASN A 113 15.98 3.16 12.38
CA ASN A 113 15.98 1.75 12.78
C ASN A 113 15.13 1.45 14.02
N LYS A 114 14.10 2.25 14.28
CA LYS A 114 13.10 2.03 15.34
C LYS A 114 12.01 1.09 14.82
N ILE A 115 12.39 -0.14 14.46
CA ILE A 115 11.55 -1.11 13.75
C ILE A 115 10.24 -1.47 14.50
N PRO A 116 10.20 -1.62 15.84
CA PRO A 116 8.93 -1.84 16.54
C PRO A 116 7.97 -0.65 16.39
N LEU A 117 8.48 0.58 16.46
CA LEU A 117 7.68 1.80 16.27
C LEU A 117 7.20 1.92 14.82
N SER A 118 8.05 1.55 13.85
CA SER A 118 7.64 1.53 12.44
C SER A 118 6.50 0.55 12.20
N MET A 119 6.52 -0.62 12.85
CA MET A 119 5.41 -1.57 12.75
C MET A 119 4.11 -0.99 13.32
N VAL A 120 4.14 -0.32 14.48
CA VAL A 120 2.96 0.34 15.05
C VAL A 120 2.40 1.40 14.10
N LEU A 121 3.26 2.24 13.51
CA LEU A 121 2.84 3.28 12.57
C LEU A 121 2.29 2.68 11.26
N MET A 122 2.88 1.58 10.78
CA MET A 122 2.39 0.84 9.62
C MET A 122 0.98 0.31 9.84
N LEU A 123 0.68 -0.22 11.04
CA LEU A 123 -0.67 -0.64 11.41
C LEU A 123 -1.66 0.52 11.45
N VAL A 124 -1.25 1.70 11.97
CA VAL A 124 -2.11 2.90 11.94
C VAL A 124 -2.46 3.30 10.50
N ILE A 125 -1.50 3.25 9.58
CA ILE A 125 -1.75 3.54 8.16
C ILE A 125 -2.69 2.50 7.57
N LEU A 126 -2.46 1.21 7.85
CA LEU A 126 -3.30 0.12 7.37
C LEU A 126 -4.75 0.27 7.86
N ASP A 127 -4.97 0.55 9.15
CA ASP A 127 -6.30 0.75 9.74
C ASP A 127 -7.02 1.95 9.13
N CYS A 128 -6.29 3.05 8.87
CA CYS A 128 -6.84 4.21 8.17
C CYS A 128 -7.34 3.82 6.76
N LEU A 129 -6.58 3.00 6.03
CA LEU A 129 -6.92 2.60 4.67
C LEU A 129 -8.04 1.56 4.63
N ILE A 130 -8.09 0.64 5.61
CA ILE A 130 -9.24 -0.25 5.82
C ILE A 130 -10.51 0.60 6.06
N PHE A 131 -10.43 1.60 6.92
CA PHE A 131 -11.57 2.46 7.23
C PHE A 131 -12.00 3.32 6.04
N ILE A 132 -11.06 3.88 5.28
CA ILE A 132 -11.36 4.61 4.03
C ILE A 132 -12.04 3.67 3.01
N ASN A 133 -11.51 2.46 2.83
CA ASN A 133 -12.12 1.47 1.94
C ASN A 133 -13.56 1.14 2.37
N TYR A 134 -13.78 0.91 3.67
CA TYR A 134 -15.11 0.65 4.24
C TYR A 134 -16.09 1.81 3.97
N LEU A 135 -15.64 3.06 4.14
CA LEU A 135 -16.45 4.24 3.87
C LEU A 135 -16.86 4.34 2.40
N ILE A 136 -15.97 3.98 1.47
CA ILE A 136 -16.18 4.14 0.02
C ILE A 136 -16.95 2.96 -0.59
N LYS A 137 -16.73 1.74 -0.10
CA LYS A 137 -17.18 0.48 -0.75
C LYS A 137 -18.66 0.41 -1.08
N ASN A 138 -19.51 0.96 -0.22
CA ASN A 138 -20.98 0.88 -0.36
C ASN A 138 -21.59 2.10 -1.05
N GLU A 139 -20.79 3.09 -1.43
CA GLU A 139 -21.28 4.29 -2.10
C GLU A 139 -21.38 4.05 -3.61
N ARG A 140 -22.44 4.59 -4.23
CA ARG A 140 -22.63 4.53 -5.68
C ARG A 140 -21.83 5.65 -6.32
N LEU A 141 -20.63 5.30 -6.79
CA LEU A 141 -19.72 6.25 -7.44
C LEU A 141 -19.88 6.25 -8.97
N THR A 142 -19.86 7.43 -9.57
CA THR A 142 -19.66 7.63 -11.01
C THR A 142 -18.28 7.10 -11.44
N ALA A 143 -18.05 6.91 -12.74
CA ALA A 143 -16.74 6.50 -13.24
C ALA A 143 -15.62 7.48 -12.85
N LYS A 144 -15.94 8.78 -12.90
CA LYS A 144 -15.04 9.86 -12.47
C LYS A 144 -14.75 9.79 -10.97
N GLU A 145 -15.77 9.65 -10.14
CA GLU A 145 -15.60 9.49 -8.69
C GLU A 145 -14.80 8.24 -8.33
N LYS A 146 -14.98 7.12 -9.06
CA LYS A 146 -14.15 5.93 -8.88
C LYS A 146 -12.67 6.24 -9.16
N LEU A 147 -12.38 6.93 -10.26
CA LEU A 147 -11.02 7.26 -10.65
C LEU A 147 -10.33 8.20 -9.65
N PHE A 148 -11.03 9.21 -9.15
CA PHE A 148 -10.44 10.23 -8.28
C PHE A 148 -10.58 9.94 -6.78
N ILE A 149 -11.48 9.06 -6.36
CA ILE A 149 -11.74 8.77 -4.95
C ILE A 149 -11.40 7.32 -4.61
N ASN A 150 -11.91 6.34 -5.36
CA ASN A 150 -11.72 4.94 -5.00
C ASN A 150 -10.32 4.42 -5.38
N VAL A 151 -9.94 4.53 -6.66
CA VAL A 151 -8.67 4.00 -7.18
C VAL A 151 -7.43 4.47 -6.39
N PRO A 152 -7.29 5.75 -6.00
CA PRO A 152 -6.13 6.20 -5.24
C PRO A 152 -5.95 5.46 -3.92
N PHE A 153 -7.03 5.29 -3.16
CA PHE A 153 -6.98 4.58 -1.88
C PHE A 153 -6.92 3.07 -2.05
N SER A 154 -7.50 2.51 -3.11
CA SER A 154 -7.36 1.09 -3.45
C SER A 154 -5.92 0.71 -3.74
N VAL A 155 -5.21 1.50 -4.55
CA VAL A 155 -3.79 1.27 -4.87
C VAL A 155 -2.94 1.46 -3.61
N TYR A 156 -3.19 2.52 -2.83
CA TYR A 156 -2.44 2.75 -1.60
C TYR A 156 -2.66 1.63 -0.57
N PHE A 157 -3.89 1.15 -0.43
CA PHE A 157 -4.25 0.06 0.48
C PHE A 157 -3.61 -1.28 0.09
N GLY A 158 -3.59 -1.60 -1.22
CA GLY A 158 -2.90 -2.78 -1.73
C GLY A 158 -1.42 -2.77 -1.36
N TRP A 159 -0.76 -1.62 -1.56
CA TRP A 159 0.66 -1.50 -1.25
C TRP A 159 0.94 -1.59 0.25
N ILE A 160 0.15 -0.90 1.08
CA ILE A 160 0.32 -0.93 2.53
C ILE A 160 0.04 -2.32 3.12
N THR A 161 -0.84 -3.13 2.49
CA THR A 161 -1.00 -4.54 2.89
C THR A 161 0.33 -5.30 2.75
N VAL A 162 1.00 -5.20 1.61
CA VAL A 162 2.28 -5.88 1.40
C VAL A 162 3.39 -5.28 2.26
N ALA A 163 3.43 -3.95 2.38
CA ALA A 163 4.40 -3.25 3.21
C ALA A 163 4.25 -3.64 4.68
N THR A 164 3.04 -3.93 5.16
CA THR A 164 2.79 -4.40 6.53
C THR A 164 3.41 -5.78 6.75
N ILE A 165 3.25 -6.70 5.79
CA ILE A 165 3.85 -8.04 5.86
C ILE A 165 5.38 -7.95 5.80
N ALA A 166 5.93 -7.09 4.93
CA ALA A 166 7.36 -6.84 4.87
C ALA A 166 7.90 -6.24 6.17
N ASN A 167 7.21 -5.23 6.73
CA ASN A 167 7.61 -4.59 7.98
C ASN A 167 7.55 -5.57 9.16
N ALA A 168 6.54 -6.45 9.21
CA ALA A 168 6.46 -7.50 10.21
C ALA A 168 7.61 -8.51 10.07
N THR A 169 7.94 -8.91 8.85
CA THR A 169 9.09 -9.79 8.58
C THR A 169 10.41 -9.14 9.03
N THR A 170 10.61 -7.86 8.69
CA THR A 170 11.76 -7.07 9.16
C THR A 170 11.79 -6.94 10.69
N LEU A 171 10.64 -6.76 11.34
CA LEU A 171 10.55 -6.73 12.81
C LEU A 171 11.03 -8.04 13.42
N LEU A 172 10.57 -9.18 12.90
CA LEU A 172 10.97 -10.50 13.39
C LEU A 172 12.48 -10.73 13.25
N VAL A 173 13.07 -10.31 12.11
CA VAL A 173 14.52 -10.34 11.93
C VAL A 173 15.23 -9.41 12.91
N SER A 174 14.71 -8.20 13.13
CA SER A 174 15.34 -7.20 14.01
C SER A 174 15.43 -7.62 15.47
N ILE A 175 14.52 -8.48 15.94
CA ILE A 175 14.51 -9.01 17.31
C ILE A 175 15.22 -10.37 17.43
N GLY A 176 15.83 -10.86 16.35
CA GLY A 176 16.54 -12.15 16.34
C GLY A 176 15.64 -13.36 16.53
N TRP A 177 14.39 -13.29 16.07
CA TRP A 177 13.46 -14.40 16.20
C TRP A 177 13.91 -15.61 15.37
N ASP A 178 13.86 -16.79 15.98
CA ASP A 178 14.44 -18.05 15.45
C ASP A 178 13.50 -18.85 14.53
N GLY A 179 12.34 -18.29 14.19
CA GLY A 179 11.37 -18.94 13.32
C GLY A 179 10.76 -20.21 13.92
N PHE A 180 10.79 -20.39 15.25
CA PHE A 180 10.46 -21.66 15.91
C PHE A 180 11.32 -22.84 15.41
N GLY A 181 12.55 -22.58 14.93
CA GLY A 181 13.42 -23.57 14.32
C GLY A 181 13.06 -23.95 12.88
N ILE A 182 12.09 -23.26 12.25
CA ILE A 182 11.73 -23.45 10.84
C ILE A 182 12.79 -22.78 9.95
N SER A 183 13.19 -23.45 8.87
CA SER A 183 14.16 -22.89 7.92
C SER A 183 13.64 -21.62 7.23
N GLU A 184 14.54 -20.68 6.91
CA GLU A 184 14.20 -19.40 6.27
C GLU A 184 13.41 -19.57 4.95
N PRO A 185 13.76 -20.50 4.02
CA PRO A 185 12.97 -20.73 2.81
C PRO A 185 11.54 -21.20 3.10
N THR A 186 11.37 -22.10 4.07
CA THR A 186 10.04 -22.57 4.49
C THR A 186 9.23 -21.42 5.09
N TRP A 187 9.88 -20.60 5.92
CA TRP A 187 9.23 -19.44 6.53
C TRP A 187 8.78 -18.41 5.48
N ALA A 188 9.62 -18.17 4.48
CA ALA A 188 9.29 -17.30 3.36
C ALA A 188 8.07 -17.79 2.57
N VAL A 189 8.00 -19.11 2.28
CA VAL A 189 6.84 -19.72 1.63
C VAL A 189 5.57 -19.49 2.44
N ILE A 190 5.61 -19.66 3.77
CA ILE A 190 4.47 -19.42 4.66
C ILE A 190 4.01 -17.96 4.58
N ILE A 191 4.95 -17.00 4.66
CA ILE A 191 4.63 -15.56 4.58
C ILE A 191 4.03 -15.20 3.22
N ILE A 192 4.59 -15.72 2.13
CA ILE A 192 4.11 -15.47 0.76
C ILE A 192 2.69 -16.03 0.57
N ILE A 193 2.42 -17.25 1.05
CA ILE A 193 1.07 -17.82 1.01
C ILE A 193 0.11 -16.98 1.86
N THR A 194 0.54 -16.56 3.05
CA THR A 194 -0.28 -15.71 3.94
C THR A 194 -0.65 -14.38 3.27
N GLY A 195 0.33 -13.71 2.65
CA GLY A 195 0.07 -12.49 1.90
C GLY A 195 -0.85 -12.69 0.70
N MET A 196 -0.74 -13.84 0.01
CA MET A 196 -1.63 -14.18 -1.10
C MET A 196 -3.06 -14.41 -0.64
N LEU A 197 -3.25 -15.10 0.48
CA LEU A 197 -4.58 -15.29 1.08
C LEU A 197 -5.21 -13.96 1.49
N ILE A 198 -4.47 -13.12 2.23
CA ILE A 198 -4.95 -11.78 2.65
C ILE A 198 -5.31 -10.94 1.42
N GLY A 199 -4.41 -10.87 0.43
CA GLY A 199 -4.61 -10.07 -0.77
C GLY A 199 -5.81 -10.55 -1.60
N THR A 200 -5.92 -11.86 -1.83
CA THR A 200 -7.01 -12.45 -2.62
C THR A 200 -8.35 -12.27 -1.93
N LEU A 201 -8.44 -12.56 -0.63
CA LEU A 201 -9.67 -12.37 0.15
C LEU A 201 -10.10 -10.90 0.13
N THR A 202 -9.18 -9.97 0.40
CA THR A 202 -9.46 -8.52 0.42
C THR A 202 -9.95 -8.04 -0.96
N MET A 203 -9.25 -8.42 -2.02
CA MET A 203 -9.62 -8.11 -3.41
C MET A 203 -11.03 -8.61 -3.76
N ILE A 204 -11.35 -9.88 -3.45
CA ILE A 204 -12.64 -10.49 -3.78
C ILE A 204 -13.78 -9.87 -2.95
N ILE A 205 -13.59 -9.74 -1.63
CA ILE A 205 -14.58 -9.18 -0.72
C ILE A 205 -14.92 -7.74 -1.11
N ASN A 206 -13.92 -6.95 -1.53
CA ASN A 206 -14.11 -5.55 -1.91
C ASN A 206 -14.39 -5.35 -3.41
N LYS A 207 -14.32 -6.40 -4.23
CA LYS A 207 -14.45 -6.35 -5.70
C LYS A 207 -13.52 -5.31 -6.33
N ASP A 208 -12.29 -5.27 -5.81
CA ASP A 208 -11.32 -4.20 -6.01
C ASP A 208 -10.13 -4.65 -6.86
N ILE A 209 -10.22 -4.35 -8.16
CA ILE A 209 -9.21 -4.67 -9.18
C ILE A 209 -7.96 -3.82 -9.00
N ALA A 210 -8.10 -2.56 -8.57
CA ALA A 210 -6.95 -1.68 -8.39
C ALA A 210 -6.06 -2.17 -7.25
N TYR A 211 -6.67 -2.68 -6.17
CA TYR A 211 -5.98 -3.34 -5.07
C TYR A 211 -5.23 -4.62 -5.53
N GLY A 212 -5.89 -5.49 -6.30
CA GLY A 212 -5.30 -6.76 -6.76
C GLY A 212 -4.12 -6.58 -7.71
N LEU A 213 -4.18 -5.60 -8.62
CA LEU A 213 -3.05 -5.23 -9.48
C LEU A 213 -1.80 -4.82 -8.68
N VAL A 214 -1.98 -4.19 -7.51
CA VAL A 214 -0.86 -3.85 -6.63
C VAL A 214 -0.27 -5.09 -5.97
N MET A 215 -1.10 -6.05 -5.55
CA MET A 215 -0.61 -7.33 -5.05
C MET A 215 0.24 -8.06 -6.11
N LEU A 216 -0.24 -8.05 -7.36
CA LEU A 216 0.49 -8.65 -8.49
C LEU A 216 1.84 -7.95 -8.74
N TRP A 217 1.87 -6.61 -8.72
CA TRP A 217 3.11 -5.83 -8.84
C TRP A 217 4.10 -6.16 -7.73
N ALA A 218 3.63 -6.24 -6.48
CA ALA A 218 4.50 -6.53 -5.36
C ALA A 218 5.11 -7.94 -5.44
N TYR A 219 4.32 -8.94 -5.84
CA TYR A 219 4.78 -10.32 -6.01
C TYR A 219 5.71 -10.48 -7.21
N ALA A 220 5.48 -9.73 -8.29
CA ALA A 220 6.45 -9.64 -9.38
C ALA A 220 7.80 -9.09 -8.87
N GLY A 221 7.77 -8.13 -7.95
CA GLY A 221 8.95 -7.64 -7.25
C GLY A 221 9.71 -8.70 -6.45
N ILE A 222 8.99 -9.58 -5.74
CA ILE A 222 9.57 -10.72 -5.02
C ILE A 222 10.21 -11.69 -6.03
N TYR A 223 9.47 -12.05 -7.08
CA TYR A 223 9.97 -12.92 -8.15
C TYR A 223 11.27 -12.38 -8.77
N ILE A 224 11.31 -11.10 -9.14
CA ILE A 224 12.50 -10.45 -9.71
C ILE A 224 13.70 -10.55 -8.76
N LYS A 225 13.50 -10.36 -7.45
CA LYS A 225 14.60 -10.49 -6.48
C LYS A 225 15.15 -11.92 -6.44
N HIS A 226 14.28 -12.91 -6.54
CA HIS A 226 14.69 -14.32 -6.50
C HIS A 226 15.35 -14.82 -7.78
N THR A 227 15.01 -14.27 -8.94
CA THR A 227 15.56 -14.73 -10.24
C THR A 227 16.70 -13.88 -10.79
N SER A 228 16.93 -12.68 -10.24
CA SER A 228 17.99 -11.78 -10.73
C SER A 228 19.36 -12.13 -10.13
N LYS A 229 20.42 -11.95 -10.92
CA LYS A 229 21.82 -12.14 -10.51
C LYS A 229 22.24 -11.25 -9.34
N SER A 230 21.69 -10.05 -9.27
CA SER A 230 21.95 -9.09 -8.18
C SER A 230 21.12 -9.37 -6.92
N GLY A 231 20.18 -10.32 -6.99
CA GLY A 231 19.36 -10.77 -5.86
C GLY A 231 19.82 -12.15 -5.40
N PHE A 232 18.93 -13.14 -5.46
CA PHE A 232 19.21 -14.51 -5.00
C PHE A 232 19.63 -15.47 -6.11
N ASP A 233 19.66 -15.04 -7.38
CA ASP A 233 20.18 -15.82 -8.52
C ASP A 233 19.66 -17.28 -8.59
N GLY A 234 18.37 -17.49 -8.30
CA GLY A 234 17.74 -18.80 -8.37
C GLY A 234 17.98 -19.75 -7.18
N GLN A 235 18.64 -19.30 -6.12
CA GLN A 235 19.02 -20.14 -4.96
C GLN A 235 17.82 -20.75 -4.21
N TYR A 236 16.63 -20.16 -4.29
CA TYR A 236 15.45 -20.58 -3.54
C TYR A 236 14.29 -21.01 -4.46
N PRO A 237 14.38 -22.18 -5.12
CA PRO A 237 13.37 -22.63 -6.09
C PRO A 237 11.97 -22.79 -5.47
N ALA A 238 11.88 -23.24 -4.22
CA ALA A 238 10.59 -23.36 -3.52
C ALA A 238 9.88 -22.00 -3.37
N VAL A 239 10.64 -20.93 -3.08
CA VAL A 239 10.11 -19.57 -2.99
C VAL A 239 9.66 -19.09 -4.36
N ILE A 240 10.48 -19.29 -5.39
CA ILE A 240 10.16 -18.91 -6.78
C ILE A 240 8.86 -19.54 -7.25
N TYR A 241 8.71 -20.86 -7.13
CA TYR A 241 7.50 -21.57 -7.55
C TYR A 241 6.27 -21.14 -6.75
N THR A 242 6.42 -20.88 -5.46
CA THR A 242 5.34 -20.36 -4.62
C THR A 242 4.88 -18.99 -5.09
N VAL A 243 5.80 -18.06 -5.39
CA VAL A 243 5.47 -16.73 -5.90
C VAL A 243 4.74 -16.82 -7.24
N ILE A 244 5.21 -17.67 -8.17
CA ILE A 244 4.53 -17.91 -9.45
C ILE A 244 3.10 -18.40 -9.24
N ALA A 245 2.90 -19.40 -8.38
CA ALA A 245 1.57 -19.92 -8.07
C ALA A 245 0.65 -18.83 -7.49
N CYS A 246 1.16 -18.00 -6.58
CA CYS A 246 0.42 -16.88 -6.01
C CYS A 246 0.03 -15.84 -7.08
N MET A 247 0.96 -15.50 -7.99
CA MET A 247 0.68 -14.58 -9.10
C MET A 247 -0.41 -15.12 -10.03
N ILE A 248 -0.40 -16.43 -10.33
CA ILE A 248 -1.46 -17.08 -11.10
C ILE A 248 -2.81 -16.94 -10.39
N ILE A 249 -2.87 -17.18 -9.08
CA ILE A 249 -4.11 -17.03 -8.29
C ILE A 249 -4.62 -15.58 -8.34
N PHE A 250 -3.75 -14.58 -8.22
CA PHE A 250 -4.15 -13.18 -8.36
C PHE A 250 -4.71 -12.89 -9.75
N ILE A 251 -4.06 -13.34 -10.82
CA ILE A 251 -4.53 -13.15 -12.20
C ILE A 251 -5.91 -13.80 -12.39
N LEU A 252 -6.10 -15.05 -11.94
CA LEU A 252 -7.38 -15.74 -12.04
C LEU A 252 -8.49 -15.02 -11.27
N SER A 253 -8.16 -14.48 -10.10
CA SER A 253 -9.09 -13.72 -9.27
C SER A 253 -9.49 -12.39 -9.92
N GLU A 254 -8.55 -11.70 -10.57
CA GLU A 254 -8.83 -10.49 -11.36
C GLU A 254 -9.73 -10.76 -12.56
N VAL A 255 -9.46 -11.84 -13.30
CA VAL A 255 -10.29 -12.29 -14.42
C VAL A 255 -11.71 -12.61 -13.94
N TYR A 256 -11.83 -13.30 -12.79
CA TYR A 256 -13.12 -13.58 -12.16
C TYR A 256 -13.89 -12.29 -11.84
N LEU A 257 -13.25 -11.29 -11.23
CA LEU A 257 -13.87 -10.01 -10.89
C LEU A 257 -14.31 -9.22 -12.12
N LEU A 258 -13.50 -9.21 -13.18
CA LEU A 258 -13.83 -8.56 -14.45
C LEU A 258 -15.07 -9.20 -15.12
N TYR A 259 -15.18 -10.52 -15.08
CA TYR A 259 -16.33 -11.22 -15.63
C TYR A 259 -17.59 -10.99 -14.78
N TYR A 260 -17.49 -11.04 -13.45
CA TYR A 260 -18.62 -10.82 -12.55
C TYR A 260 -19.17 -9.38 -12.63
N LYS A 261 -18.32 -8.37 -12.83
CA LYS A 261 -18.75 -6.96 -13.00
C LYS A 261 -19.56 -6.70 -14.28
N ARG A 262 -19.49 -7.58 -15.28
CA ARG A 262 -20.21 -7.45 -16.55
C ARG A 262 -21.63 -8.02 -16.51
N LYS A 263 -21.99 -8.79 -15.48
CA LYS A 263 -23.35 -9.25 -15.21
C LYS A 263 -24.04 -8.33 -14.21
#